data_AF-I3XPM0-F1
#
_entry.id   AF-I3XPM0-F1
#
_cell.length_a   1.000
_cell.length_b   1.000
_cell.length_c   1.000
_cell.angle_alpha   90.00
_cell.angle_beta   90.00
_cell.angle_gamma   90.00
#
_symmetry.space_group_name_H-M   'P 1'
#
loop_
_entity.id
_entity.type
_entity.pdbx_description
1 polymer ?
#
loop_
_entity_poly.entity_id
_entity_poly.type
_entity_poly.pdbx_seq_one_letter_code
_entity_poly.pdbx_strand_id
1 'polypeptide(L)' 'MQFSHALIALVAAGLASAQLPDIPPCALNCFVEALGNDGCTRLTDFKCHCSKPELPGQITPCVEEACPLDARI' A
#
# COMPACT_ATOMS: atom_id res chain seq x y z
N MET A 1 5.71 28.08 -10.54
CA MET A 1 4.88 26.87 -10.64
C MET A 1 5.46 25.64 -9.91
N GLN A 2 6.76 25.57 -9.58
CA GLN A 2 7.34 24.43 -8.85
C GLN A 2 6.79 24.26 -7.42
N PHE A 3 6.49 25.37 -6.73
CA PHE A 3 5.88 25.34 -5.39
C PHE A 3 4.46 24.73 -5.39
N SER A 4 3.70 24.89 -6.47
CA SER A 4 2.35 24.33 -6.59
C SER A 4 2.36 22.79 -6.65
N HIS A 5 3.37 22.19 -7.30
CA HIS A 5 3.48 20.73 -7.36
C HIS A 5 3.91 20.11 -6.04
N ALA A 6 4.82 20.76 -5.30
CA ALA A 6 5.22 20.31 -3.97
C ALA A 6 4.03 20.31 -3.00
N LEU A 7 3.19 21.35 -3.04
CA LEU A 7 1.98 21.42 -2.22
C LEU A 7 0.95 20.33 -2.59
N ILE A 8 0.76 20.03 -3.89
CA ILE A 8 -0.14 18.96 -4.33
C ILE A 8 0.37 17.59 -3.85
N ALA A 9 1.68 17.32 -3.92
CA ALA A 9 2.26 16.06 -3.46
C ALA A 9 2.11 15.86 -1.94
N LEU A 10 2.31 16.93 -1.15
CA LEU A 10 2.13 16.90 0.31
C LEU A 10 0.67 16.62 0.70
N VAL A 11 -0.29 17.21 0.00
CA VAL A 11 -1.72 16.99 0.25
C VAL A 11 -2.13 15.56 -0.12
N ALA A 12 -1.66 15.03 -1.26
CA ALA A 12 -1.96 13.65 -1.67
C ALA A 12 -1.39 12.61 -0.69
N ALA A 13 -0.17 12.81 -0.19
CA ALA A 13 0.43 11.93 0.81
C ALA A 13 -0.34 11.96 2.15
N GLY A 14 -0.74 13.14 2.61
CA GLY A 14 -1.53 13.29 3.84
C GLY A 14 -2.95 12.69 3.74
N LEU A 15 -3.58 12.78 2.56
CA LEU A 15 -4.90 12.18 2.32
C LEU A 15 -4.82 10.65 2.23
N ALA A 16 -3.78 10.09 1.61
CA ALA A 16 -3.58 8.65 1.57
C ALA A 16 -3.41 8.04 2.98
N SER A 17 -2.66 8.70 3.87
CA SER A 17 -2.54 8.28 5.27
C SER A 17 -3.86 8.40 6.06
N ALA A 18 -4.76 9.31 5.67
CA ALA A 18 -6.06 9.48 6.32
C ALA A 18 -7.12 8.50 5.77
N GLN A 19 -6.94 7.98 4.56
CA GLN A 19 -7.89 7.07 3.90
C GLN A 19 -7.56 5.58 4.10
N LEU A 20 -6.32 5.25 4.49
CA LEU A 20 -5.88 3.90 4.84
C LEU A 20 -5.36 3.87 6.29
N PRO A 21 -6.20 4.19 7.28
CA PRO A 21 -5.75 4.37 8.67
C PRO A 21 -5.11 3.10 9.26
N ASP A 22 -5.43 1.94 8.71
CA ASP A 22 -4.97 0.64 9.21
C ASP A 22 -3.72 0.11 8.48
N ILE A 23 -3.23 0.79 7.42
CA ILE A 23 -2.01 0.37 6.71
C ILE A 23 -0.84 1.25 7.17
N PRO A 24 0.19 0.69 7.83
CA PRO A 24 1.33 1.48 8.25
C PRO A 24 2.12 1.97 7.02
N PRO A 25 2.70 3.18 7.05
CA PRO A 25 3.44 3.72 5.91
C PRO A 25 4.58 2.83 5.41
N CYS A 26 5.23 2.09 6.31
CA CYS A 26 6.31 1.14 5.98
C CYS A 26 5.84 -0.04 5.12
N ALA A 27 4.56 -0.42 5.19
CA ALA A 27 4.01 -1.54 4.42
C ALA A 27 3.47 -1.14 3.05
N LEU A 28 3.31 0.17 2.77
CA LEU A 28 2.61 0.64 1.58
C LEU A 28 3.22 0.10 0.29
N ASN A 29 4.56 0.10 0.20
CA ASN A 29 5.25 -0.42 -0.98
C ASN A 29 5.03 -1.94 -1.14
N CYS A 30 4.98 -2.70 -0.03
CA CYS A 30 4.70 -4.13 -0.06
C CYS A 30 3.34 -4.44 -0.69
N PHE A 31 2.30 -3.69 -0.32
CA PHE A 31 0.97 -3.84 -0.92
C PHE A 31 0.97 -3.41 -2.39
N VAL A 32 1.55 -2.25 -2.73
CA VAL A 32 1.56 -1.77 -4.12
C VAL A 32 2.29 -2.74 -5.04
N GLU A 33 3.41 -3.31 -4.59
CA GLU A 33 4.18 -4.28 -5.36
C GLU A 33 3.43 -5.60 -5.54
N ALA A 34 2.84 -6.15 -4.46
CA ALA A 34 2.08 -7.40 -4.56
C ALA A 34 0.82 -7.23 -5.43
N LEU A 35 0.02 -6.19 -5.19
CA LEU A 35 -1.21 -5.90 -5.95
C LEU A 35 -0.92 -5.50 -7.40
N GLY A 36 0.27 -4.96 -7.68
CA GLY A 36 0.69 -4.63 -9.04
C GLY A 36 1.05 -5.86 -9.89
N ASN A 37 1.32 -7.01 -9.24
CA ASN A 37 1.85 -8.21 -9.88
C ASN A 37 0.94 -9.45 -9.74
N ASP A 38 -0.23 -9.34 -9.11
CA ASP A 38 -1.13 -10.48 -8.83
C ASP A 38 -2.08 -10.87 -9.98
N GLY A 39 -1.93 -10.20 -11.13
CA GLY A 39 -2.71 -10.42 -12.34
C GLY A 39 -4.09 -9.76 -12.36
N CYS A 40 -4.44 -8.93 -11.37
CA CYS A 40 -5.64 -8.10 -11.41
C CYS A 40 -5.42 -6.84 -12.29
N THR A 41 -6.49 -6.30 -12.88
CA THR A 41 -6.36 -5.25 -13.92
C THR A 41 -5.93 -3.89 -13.34
N ARG A 42 -6.33 -3.59 -12.10
CA ARG A 42 -6.11 -2.29 -11.44
C ARG A 42 -5.87 -2.55 -9.96
N LEU A 43 -5.03 -1.74 -9.32
CA LEU A 43 -4.77 -1.75 -7.86
C LEU A 43 -6.04 -1.59 -7.00
N THR A 44 -7.11 -1.04 -7.57
CA THR A 44 -8.39 -0.81 -6.88
C THR A 44 -9.43 -1.88 -7.20
N ASP A 45 -9.07 -2.95 -7.92
CA ASP A 45 -9.94 -4.10 -8.15
C ASP A 45 -9.95 -5.03 -6.93
N PHE A 46 -10.45 -4.51 -5.80
CA PHE A 46 -10.45 -5.21 -4.51
C PHE A 46 -11.18 -6.56 -4.58
N LYS A 47 -12.19 -6.68 -5.44
CA LYS A 47 -12.88 -7.95 -5.65
C LYS A 47 -11.93 -9.00 -6.24
N CYS A 48 -11.14 -8.63 -7.25
CA CYS A 48 -10.12 -9.51 -7.80
C CYS A 48 -9.02 -9.82 -6.77
N HIS A 49 -8.44 -8.80 -6.14
CA HIS A 49 -7.36 -8.96 -5.17
C HIS A 49 -7.77 -9.88 -4.00
N CYS A 50 -8.97 -9.69 -3.43
CA CYS A 50 -9.48 -10.54 -2.34
C CYS A 50 -9.83 -11.98 -2.77
N SER A 51 -9.87 -12.26 -4.08
CA SER A 51 -10.04 -13.63 -4.59
C SER A 51 -8.73 -14.42 -4.71
N LYS A 52 -7.59 -13.79 -4.40
CA LYS A 52 -6.25 -14.37 -4.46
C LYS A 52 -5.82 -14.87 -3.07
N PRO A 53 -6.06 -16.14 -2.70
CA PRO A 53 -5.69 -16.65 -1.37
C PRO A 53 -4.18 -16.64 -1.09
N GLU A 54 -3.36 -16.61 -2.13
CA GLU A 54 -1.90 -16.56 -2.05
C GLU A 54 -1.36 -15.17 -1.70
N LEU A 55 -2.16 -14.12 -1.91
CA LEU A 55 -1.72 -12.74 -1.82
C LEU A 55 -1.21 -12.33 -0.42
N PRO A 56 -1.86 -12.71 0.70
CA PRO A 56 -1.31 -12.43 2.03
C PRO A 56 0.09 -13.03 2.22
N GLY A 57 0.32 -14.26 1.75
CA GLY A 57 1.62 -14.92 1.85
C GLY A 57 2.73 -14.26 1.01
N GLN A 58 2.37 -13.52 -0.03
CA GLN A 58 3.32 -12.72 -0.81
C GLN A 58 3.63 -11.37 -0.14
N ILE A 59 2.69 -10.80 0.60
CA ILE A 59 2.84 -9.50 1.27
C ILE A 59 3.59 -9.63 2.61
N THR A 60 3.26 -10.65 3.40
CA THR A 60 3.77 -10.81 4.78
C THR A 60 5.30 -10.72 4.89
N PRO A 61 6.11 -11.41 4.06
CA PRO A 61 7.57 -11.34 4.17
C PRO A 61 8.13 -9.93 3.98
N CYS A 62 7.57 -9.17 3.04
CA CYS A 62 7.96 -7.78 2.82
C CYS A 62 7.62 -6.89 4.02
N VAL A 63 6.43 -7.07 4.61
CA VAL A 63 6.01 -6.30 5.80
C VAL A 63 6.91 -6.63 7.01
N GLU A 64 7.27 -7.91 7.17
CA GLU A 64 8.21 -8.34 8.22
C GLU A 64 9.63 -7.79 8.02
N GLU A 65 10.04 -7.45 6.80
CA GLU A 65 11.32 -6.80 6.54
C GLU A 65 11.24 -5.28 6.72
N ALA A 66 10.19 -4.65 6.21
CA ALA A 66 10.07 -3.20 6.10
C ALA A 66 9.56 -2.51 7.37
N CYS A 67 8.79 -3.21 8.21
CA CYS A 67 8.10 -2.62 9.36
C CYS A 67 8.64 -3.10 10.71
N PRO A 68 8.63 -2.26 11.77
CA PRO A 68 8.88 -2.72 13.14
C PRO A 68 7.72 -3.59 13.66
N LEU A 69 7.96 -4.41 14.69
CA LEU A 69 6.99 -5.41 15.18
C LEU A 69 5.63 -4.82 15.58
N ASP A 70 5.62 -3.64 16.18
CA ASP A 70 4.42 -2.91 16.61
C ASP A 70 3.56 -2.42 15.44
N ALA A 71 4.14 -2.31 14.24
CA ALA A 71 3.44 -1.92 13.02
C ALA A 71 3.04 -3.12 12.15
N ARG A 72 3.36 -4.37 12.53
CA ARG A 72 3.01 -5.58 11.75
C ARG A 72 1.67 -6.22 12.15
N ILE A 73 1.09 -5.77 13.26
CA ILE A 73 -0.06 -6.35 13.96
C ILE A 73 -1.34 -5.58 13.70
#